data_AF-A0A171ACG9-F1
#
_entry.id   AF-A0A171ACG9-F1
#
_cell.length_a   1.000
_cell.length_b   1.000
_cell.length_c   1.000
_cell.angle_alpha   90.00
_cell.angle_beta   90.00
_cell.angle_gamma   90.00
#
_symmetry.space_group_name_H-M   'P 1'
#
loop_
_entity.id
_entity.type
_entity.pdbx_description
1 polymer ?
#
loop_
_entity_poly.entity_id
_entity_poly.type
_entity_poly.pdbx_seq_one_letter_code
_entity_poly.pdbx_strand_id
1 'polypeptide(L)'
;CRLNEVLAEKDILSTNISDLLEQEFSCTVCSEILFQATTLQCRHTFCARCVATWKTKKKECPVCRTKIKTEVMPLVVDSFIDKLTELIGGEFKKRREDVKQERASSKPSGHAVSPYNYHQNPRRGRRSRGGHRSPRRTEHSSIRTQGYTTFVNHLQRLLDFTEPLLTIDLTST
;
A
#
# COMPACT_ATOMS: atom_id res chain seq x y z
N CYS A 1 13.94 -30.66 22.77
CA CYS A 1 13.55 -31.51 21.62
C CYS A 1 13.52 -30.57 20.42
N ARG A 2 14.40 -30.76 19.43
CA ARG A 2 14.64 -29.82 18.31
C ARG A 2 13.37 -29.37 17.58
N LEU A 3 12.32 -30.19 17.60
CA LEU A 3 10.98 -29.84 17.09
C LEU A 3 10.35 -28.65 17.85
N ASN A 4 10.45 -28.61 19.18
CA ASN A 4 9.84 -27.53 19.98
C ASN A 4 10.57 -26.19 19.76
N GLU A 5 11.89 -26.22 19.54
CA GLU A 5 12.67 -25.02 19.20
C GLU A 5 12.26 -24.47 17.83
N VAL A 6 12.18 -25.33 16.80
CA VAL A 6 11.74 -24.93 15.45
C VAL A 6 10.30 -24.42 15.45
N LEU A 7 9.41 -24.99 16.27
CA LEU A 7 8.03 -24.50 16.41
C LEU A 7 7.99 -23.12 17.06
N ALA A 8 8.78 -22.89 18.12
CA ALA A 8 8.88 -21.59 18.77
C ALA A 8 9.44 -20.51 17.81
N GLU A 9 10.45 -20.84 17.02
CA GLU A 9 10.98 -19.92 15.99
C GLU A 9 9.93 -19.56 14.94
N LYS A 10 9.15 -20.56 14.49
CA LYS A 10 8.05 -20.34 13.54
C LYS A 10 6.96 -19.45 14.13
N ASP A 11 6.60 -19.65 15.39
CA ASP A 11 5.58 -18.85 16.07
C ASP A 11 6.03 -17.40 16.24
N ILE A 12 7.28 -17.17 16.64
CA ILE A 12 7.87 -15.83 16.73
C ILE A 12 7.85 -15.13 15.36
N LEU A 13 8.27 -15.83 14.29
CA LEU A 13 8.24 -15.28 12.94
C LEU A 13 6.81 -14.94 12.49
N SER A 14 5.85 -15.83 12.78
CA SER A 14 4.43 -15.63 12.49
C SER A 14 3.88 -14.37 13.16
N THR A 15 4.14 -14.19 14.45
CA THR A 15 3.70 -13.01 15.21
C THR A 15 4.31 -11.73 14.65
N ASN A 16 5.62 -11.71 14.41
CA ASN A 16 6.31 -10.52 13.87
C ASN A 16 5.75 -10.09 12.50
N ILE A 17 5.46 -11.04 11.61
CA ILE A 17 4.89 -10.71 10.30
C ILE A 17 3.43 -10.25 10.46
N SER A 18 2.66 -10.84 11.37
CA SER A 18 1.30 -10.39 11.68
C SER A 18 1.28 -8.94 12.14
N ASP A 19 2.14 -8.58 13.09
CA ASP A 19 2.28 -7.22 13.61
C ASP A 19 2.68 -6.24 12.51
N LEU A 20 3.61 -6.64 11.63
CA LEU A 20 4.01 -5.84 10.46
C LEU A 20 2.82 -5.59 9.53
N LEU A 21 2.00 -6.61 9.26
CA LEU A 21 0.81 -6.47 8.42
C LEU A 21 -0.20 -5.50 9.02
N GLU A 22 -0.46 -5.61 10.32
CA GLU A 22 -1.41 -4.75 11.04
C GLU A 22 -0.92 -3.30 11.14
N GLN A 23 0.38 -3.09 11.34
CA GLN A 23 0.95 -1.74 11.48
C GLN A 23 1.06 -1.02 10.12
N GLU A 24 1.54 -1.71 9.09
CA GLU A 24 1.93 -1.07 7.83
C GLU A 24 0.88 -1.17 6.73
N PHE A 25 0.03 -2.19 6.78
CA PHE A 25 -0.95 -2.50 5.75
C PHE A 25 -2.39 -2.45 6.24
N SER A 26 -2.67 -1.76 7.35
CA SER A 26 -4.05 -1.53 7.80
C SER A 26 -4.69 -0.30 7.15
N CYS A 27 -5.95 -0.44 6.76
CA CYS A 27 -6.75 0.65 6.24
C CYS A 27 -7.37 1.44 7.41
N THR A 28 -7.03 2.72 7.55
CA THR A 28 -7.55 3.56 8.66
C THR A 28 -9.06 3.82 8.63
N VAL A 29 -9.77 3.41 7.57
CA VAL A 29 -11.21 3.60 7.41
C VAL A 29 -12.01 2.39 7.91
N CYS A 30 -11.51 1.17 7.68
CA CYS A 30 -12.19 -0.06 8.10
C CYS A 30 -11.40 -0.86 9.15
N SER A 31 -10.20 -0.40 9.51
CA SER A 31 -9.30 -1.05 10.47
C SER A 31 -8.93 -2.50 10.12
N GLU A 32 -8.96 -2.83 8.82
CA GLU A 32 -8.60 -4.15 8.30
C GLU A 32 -7.39 -4.03 7.37
N ILE A 33 -6.70 -5.15 7.15
CA ILE A 33 -5.63 -5.23 6.14
C ILE A 33 -6.15 -4.83 4.76
N LEU A 34 -5.38 -4.00 4.07
CA LEU A 34 -5.71 -3.42 2.77
C LEU A 34 -6.17 -4.47 1.78
N PHE A 35 -7.27 -4.18 1.10
CA PHE A 35 -7.79 -4.99 0.00
C PHE A 35 -8.11 -4.08 -1.18
N GLN A 36 -7.52 -4.41 -2.34
CA GLN A 36 -7.51 -3.53 -3.51
C GLN A 36 -6.95 -2.17 -3.10
N ALA A 37 -5.70 -2.19 -2.64
CA ALA A 37 -5.04 -1.00 -2.12
C ALA A 37 -5.11 0.13 -3.14
N THR A 38 -5.53 1.31 -2.70
CA THR A 38 -5.64 2.52 -3.51
C THR A 38 -4.89 3.65 -2.81
N THR A 39 -3.82 4.11 -3.44
CA THR A 39 -2.98 5.20 -2.94
C THR A 39 -3.37 6.51 -3.60
N LEU A 40 -3.63 7.52 -2.77
CA LEU A 40 -3.95 8.88 -3.21
C LEU A 40 -2.68 9.67 -3.54
N GLN A 41 -2.80 10.82 -4.23
CA GLN A 41 -1.63 11.68 -4.51
C GLN A 41 -0.93 12.23 -3.25
N CYS A 42 -1.63 12.26 -2.11
CA CYS A 42 -1.07 12.60 -0.81
C CYS A 42 -0.36 11.43 -0.12
N ARG A 43 -0.20 10.29 -0.82
CA ARG A 43 0.48 9.05 -0.40
C ARG A 43 -0.19 8.23 0.70
N HIS A 44 -1.39 8.61 1.15
CA HIS A 44 -2.19 7.75 2.01
C HIS A 44 -2.89 6.66 1.20
N THR A 45 -2.89 5.45 1.73
CA THR A 45 -3.41 4.24 1.09
C THR A 45 -4.60 3.69 1.86
N PHE A 46 -5.64 3.29 1.12
CA PHE A 46 -6.88 2.75 1.69
C PHE A 46 -7.38 1.61 0.81
N CYS A 47 -8.38 0.85 1.27
CA CYS A 47 -9.10 -0.07 0.40
C CYS A 47 -9.87 0.71 -0.69
N ALA A 48 -9.94 0.17 -1.91
CA ALA A 48 -10.67 0.78 -3.02
C ALA A 48 -12.13 1.12 -2.64
N ARG A 49 -12.84 0.16 -2.03
CA ARG A 49 -14.21 0.37 -1.55
C ARG A 49 -14.31 1.48 -0.50
N CYS A 50 -13.37 1.53 0.44
CA CYS A 50 -13.37 2.53 1.53
C CYS A 50 -13.21 3.94 0.99
N VAL A 51 -12.24 4.16 0.09
CA VAL A 51 -12.00 5.48 -0.48
C VAL A 51 -13.10 5.90 -1.45
N ALA A 52 -13.66 4.96 -2.22
CA ALA A 52 -14.81 5.22 -3.10
C ALA A 52 -16.04 5.66 -2.28
N THR A 53 -16.35 4.93 -1.20
CA THR A 53 -17.45 5.25 -0.27
C THR A 53 -17.22 6.61 0.39
N TRP A 54 -16.00 6.90 0.87
CA TRP A 54 -15.68 8.18 1.50
C TRP A 54 -15.89 9.37 0.54
N LYS A 55 -15.50 9.21 -0.73
CA LYS A 55 -15.67 10.25 -1.77
C LYS A 55 -17.10 10.64 -2.04
N THR A 56 -18.08 9.75 -1.79
CA THR A 56 -19.50 10.10 -1.90
C THR A 56 -19.89 11.21 -0.92
N LYS A 57 -19.19 11.30 0.23
CA LYS A 57 -19.43 12.30 1.28
C LYS A 57 -18.46 13.48 1.16
N LYS A 58 -17.15 13.21 1.04
CA LYS A 58 -16.09 14.23 1.02
C LYS A 58 -15.00 13.86 0.01
N LYS A 59 -14.66 14.79 -0.90
CA LYS A 59 -13.60 14.62 -1.91
C LYS A 59 -12.20 14.95 -1.37
N GLU A 60 -11.92 14.55 -0.14
CA GLU A 60 -10.68 14.84 0.59
C GLU A 60 -10.14 13.57 1.24
N CYS A 61 -8.82 13.48 1.40
CA CYS A 61 -8.17 12.35 2.08
C CYS A 61 -8.69 12.21 3.53
N PRO A 62 -9.10 11.00 3.97
CA PRO A 62 -9.53 10.75 5.36
C PRO A 62 -8.50 11.14 6.42
N VAL A 63 -7.21 11.07 6.10
CA VAL A 63 -6.11 11.29 7.05
C VAL A 63 -5.67 12.76 7.03
N CYS A 64 -5.18 13.25 5.90
CA CYS A 64 -4.56 14.57 5.80
C CYS A 64 -5.45 15.66 5.20
N ARG A 65 -6.72 15.35 4.87
CA ARG A 65 -7.71 16.29 4.28
C ARG A 65 -7.32 16.92 2.94
N THR A 66 -6.23 16.48 2.32
CA THR A 66 -5.84 16.93 0.97
C THR A 66 -6.92 16.53 -0.05
N LYS A 67 -7.36 17.47 -0.90
CA LYS A 67 -8.34 17.23 -1.97
C LYS A 67 -7.88 16.12 -2.91
N ILE A 68 -8.75 15.14 -3.17
CA ILE A 68 -8.42 13.98 -4.00
C ILE A 68 -8.45 14.38 -5.48
N LYS A 69 -7.33 14.17 -6.18
CA LYS A 69 -7.19 14.48 -7.61
C LYS A 69 -6.92 13.22 -8.43
N THR A 70 -6.05 12.35 -7.92
CA THR A 70 -5.65 11.12 -8.60
C THR A 70 -5.54 9.99 -7.59
N GLU A 71 -5.66 8.78 -8.11
CA GLU A 71 -5.64 7.54 -7.34
C GLU A 71 -4.93 6.48 -8.19
N VAL A 72 -4.09 5.70 -7.53
CA VAL A 72 -3.29 4.65 -8.15
C VAL A 72 -3.54 3.37 -7.38
N MET A 73 -3.71 2.26 -8.09
CA MET A 73 -3.80 0.93 -7.49
C MET A 73 -2.43 0.24 -7.63
N PRO A 74 -1.58 0.26 -6.59
CA PRO A 74 -0.30 -0.41 -6.64
C PRO A 74 -0.49 -1.94 -6.61
N LEU A 75 -0.42 -2.57 -7.78
CA LEU A 75 -0.64 -4.02 -7.96
C LEU A 75 0.19 -4.91 -7.02
N VAL A 76 1.41 -4.47 -6.70
CA VAL A 76 2.34 -5.23 -5.86
C VAL A 76 1.82 -5.35 -4.43
N VAL A 77 1.13 -4.35 -3.90
CA VAL A 77 0.71 -4.32 -2.48
C VAL A 77 -0.25 -5.46 -2.17
N ASP A 78 -1.30 -5.64 -2.99
CA ASP A 78 -2.26 -6.72 -2.76
C ASP A 78 -1.59 -8.10 -2.91
N SER A 79 -0.76 -8.29 -3.94
CA SER A 79 -0.06 -9.56 -4.14
C SER A 79 0.95 -9.88 -3.03
N PHE A 80 1.57 -8.86 -2.45
CA PHE A 80 2.53 -9.00 -1.37
C PHE A 80 1.83 -9.36 -0.07
N ILE A 81 0.75 -8.64 0.27
CA ILE A 81 -0.11 -8.97 1.42
C ILE A 81 -0.59 -10.42 1.30
N ASP A 82 -1.09 -10.82 0.13
CA ASP A 82 -1.62 -12.17 -0.08
C ASP A 82 -0.55 -13.24 0.15
N LYS A 83 0.67 -13.05 -0.38
CA LYS A 83 1.80 -13.96 -0.14
C LYS A 83 2.21 -14.03 1.33
N LEU A 84 2.25 -12.89 2.04
CA LEU A 84 2.57 -12.86 3.46
C LEU A 84 1.49 -13.58 4.30
N THR A 85 0.21 -13.36 3.98
CA THR A 85 -0.89 -14.06 4.65
C THR A 85 -0.86 -15.56 4.39
N GLU A 86 -0.44 -15.98 3.20
CA GLU A 86 -0.29 -17.39 2.86
C GLU A 86 0.89 -18.05 3.60
N LEU A 87 2.01 -17.33 3.74
CA LEU A 87 3.20 -17.80 4.44
C LEU A 87 2.95 -18.05 5.92
N ILE A 88 2.25 -17.13 6.60
CA ILE A 88 1.90 -17.26 8.02
C ILE A 88 0.77 -18.29 8.20
N GLY A 89 -0.21 -18.27 7.30
CA GLY A 89 -1.37 -19.15 7.37
C GLY A 89 -2.26 -18.87 8.59
N GLY A 90 -2.88 -19.92 9.11
CA GLY A 90 -3.67 -19.87 10.35
C GLY A 90 -4.90 -18.96 10.28
N GLU A 91 -5.23 -18.36 11.42
CA GLU A 91 -6.39 -17.48 11.56
C GLU A 91 -6.29 -16.22 10.69
N PHE A 92 -5.07 -15.74 10.45
CA PHE A 92 -4.83 -14.52 9.68
C PHE A 92 -5.25 -14.69 8.21
N LYS A 93 -4.88 -15.83 7.61
CA LYS A 93 -5.32 -16.21 6.25
C LYS A 93 -6.84 -16.33 6.17
N LYS A 94 -7.46 -16.99 7.15
CA LYS A 94 -8.92 -17.16 7.21
C LYS A 94 -9.64 -15.81 7.27
N ARG A 95 -9.21 -14.92 8.18
CA ARG A 95 -9.76 -13.56 8.33
C ARG A 95 -9.65 -12.75 7.03
N ARG A 96 -8.51 -12.87 6.34
CA ARG A 96 -8.29 -12.24 5.03
C ARG A 96 -9.27 -12.76 3.98
N GLU A 97 -9.49 -14.07 3.92
CA GLU A 97 -10.43 -14.69 2.98
C GLU A 97 -11.89 -14.32 3.26
N ASP A 98 -12.30 -14.30 4.53
CA ASP A 98 -13.64 -13.89 4.94
C ASP A 98 -13.95 -12.45 4.46
N VAL A 99 -13.00 -11.53 4.66
CA VAL A 99 -13.09 -10.14 4.17
C VAL A 99 -13.16 -10.09 2.64
N LYS A 100 -12.40 -10.94 1.93
CA LYS A 100 -12.45 -11.01 0.46
C LYS A 100 -13.84 -11.47 -0.02
N GLN A 101 -14.41 -12.48 0.62
CA GLN A 101 -15.73 -13.00 0.26
C GLN A 101 -16.85 -12.00 0.54
N GLU A 102 -16.82 -11.32 1.70
CA GLU A 102 -17.78 -10.27 2.05
C GLU A 102 -17.74 -9.12 1.03
N ARG A 103 -16.53 -8.71 0.62
CA ARG A 103 -16.34 -7.61 -0.34
C ARG A 103 -16.64 -8.01 -1.78
N ALA A 104 -16.53 -9.29 -2.14
CA ALA A 104 -16.91 -9.80 -3.45
C ALA A 104 -18.44 -9.93 -3.59
N SER A 105 -19.14 -10.27 -2.52
CA SER A 105 -20.60 -10.44 -2.50
C SER A 105 -21.37 -9.10 -2.47
N SER A 106 -20.74 -8.02 -2.01
CA SER A 106 -21.33 -6.68 -2.00
C SER A 106 -21.15 -5.98 -3.35
N LYS A 107 -22.26 -5.79 -4.10
CA LYS A 107 -22.25 -5.09 -5.40
C LYS A 107 -21.59 -3.70 -5.27
N PRO A 108 -20.63 -3.34 -6.15
CA PRO A 108 -20.02 -2.02 -6.12
C PRO A 108 -21.06 -0.95 -6.49
N SER A 109 -21.22 0.06 -5.63
CA SER A 109 -21.94 1.27 -5.99
C SER A 109 -20.98 2.20 -6.75
N GLY A 110 -21.12 2.24 -8.09
CA GLY A 110 -20.41 3.18 -8.95
C GLY A 110 -19.30 2.56 -9.81
N HIS A 111 -19.08 3.19 -10.98
CA HIS A 111 -18.32 2.71 -12.14
C HIS A 111 -17.15 1.77 -11.80
N ALA A 112 -17.28 0.52 -12.24
CA ALA A 112 -16.21 -0.46 -12.25
C ALA A 112 -15.02 0.09 -13.06
N VAL A 113 -13.98 0.55 -12.36
CA VAL A 113 -12.66 0.70 -12.98
C VAL A 113 -12.11 -0.72 -13.03
N SER A 114 -12.06 -1.28 -14.25
CA SER A 114 -11.44 -2.58 -14.48
C SER A 114 -10.02 -2.59 -13.88
N PRO A 115 -9.64 -3.59 -13.06
CA PRO A 115 -8.31 -3.65 -12.44
C PRO A 115 -7.15 -3.66 -13.44
N TYR A 116 -7.42 -3.86 -14.75
CA TYR A 116 -6.38 -4.13 -15.76
C TYR A 116 -6.37 -3.20 -16.96
N ASN A 117 -7.16 -2.12 -17.02
CA ASN A 117 -7.21 -1.28 -18.22
C ASN A 117 -6.39 0.01 -18.10
N TYR A 118 -5.06 -0.10 -18.03
CA TYR A 118 -4.14 1.04 -18.21
C TYR A 118 -3.79 1.29 -19.69
N HIS A 119 -4.17 0.38 -20.60
CA HIS A 119 -3.86 0.45 -22.02
C HIS A 119 -5.12 0.65 -22.86
N GLN A 120 -5.75 1.83 -22.74
CA GLN A 120 -6.63 2.39 -23.78
C GLN A 120 -7.07 3.82 -23.41
N ASN A 121 -6.13 4.74 -23.28
CA ASN A 121 -6.46 6.14 -23.56
C ASN A 121 -6.12 6.40 -25.02
N PRO A 122 -7.09 6.34 -25.96
CA PRO A 122 -6.83 6.81 -27.32
C PRO A 122 -6.40 8.27 -27.20
N ARG A 123 -5.15 8.53 -27.62
CA ARG A 123 -4.60 9.87 -27.75
C ARG A 123 -5.59 10.67 -28.59
N ARG A 124 -6.41 11.53 -27.96
CA ARG A 124 -7.24 12.50 -28.69
C ARG A 124 -6.27 13.41 -29.43
N GLY A 125 -6.05 13.11 -30.71
CA GLY A 125 -5.23 13.90 -31.60
C GLY A 125 -5.80 15.31 -31.70
N ARG A 126 -5.22 16.24 -30.95
CA ARG A 126 -5.54 17.66 -31.07
C ARG A 126 -4.91 18.15 -32.36
N ARG A 127 -5.70 18.28 -33.42
CA ARG A 127 -5.33 19.12 -34.57
C ARG A 127 -5.09 20.54 -34.03
N SER A 128 -3.89 21.08 -34.18
CA SER A 128 -3.63 22.50 -33.97
C SER A 128 -2.86 23.05 -35.15
N ARG A 129 -3.57 23.86 -35.94
CA ARG A 129 -2.99 24.89 -36.81
C ARG A 129 -2.34 25.94 -35.90
N GLY A 130 -1.07 26.22 -36.19
CA GLY A 130 -0.33 27.49 -36.04
C GLY A 130 -0.55 28.40 -34.83
N GLY A 131 0.57 28.84 -34.23
CA GLY A 131 0.62 30.12 -33.51
C GLY A 131 1.67 30.19 -32.41
N HIS A 132 2.75 30.93 -32.66
CA HIS A 132 3.84 31.23 -31.73
C HIS A 132 3.39 32.08 -30.53
N ARG A 133 3.98 31.81 -29.36
CA ARG A 133 4.46 32.80 -28.37
C ARG A 133 5.25 32.08 -27.26
N SER A 134 6.57 32.30 -27.22
CA SER A 134 7.33 32.27 -25.95
C SER A 134 7.19 33.66 -25.29
N PRO A 135 7.58 33.94 -24.03
CA PRO A 135 8.39 33.13 -23.10
C PRO A 135 7.92 33.19 -21.61
N ARG A 136 8.41 32.27 -20.77
CA ARG A 136 9.04 32.61 -19.46
C ARG A 136 9.66 31.36 -18.84
N ARG A 137 10.98 31.38 -18.69
CA ARG A 137 11.75 30.43 -17.88
C ARG A 137 11.47 30.76 -16.41
N THR A 138 10.52 30.07 -15.79
CA THR A 138 10.42 30.02 -14.32
C THR A 138 11.24 28.85 -13.82
N GLU A 139 12.20 29.16 -12.97
CA GLU A 139 13.13 28.25 -12.33
C GLU A 139 12.38 27.04 -11.73
N HIS A 140 12.75 25.84 -12.20
CA HIS A 140 12.34 24.59 -11.55
C HIS A 140 13.00 24.54 -10.19
N SER A 141 12.27 24.91 -9.13
CA SER A 141 12.64 24.49 -7.79
C SER A 141 12.65 22.97 -7.76
N SER A 142 13.69 22.41 -7.15
CA SER A 142 13.96 20.97 -7.04
C SER A 142 12.82 20.21 -6.35
N ILE A 143 11.77 19.85 -7.09
CA ILE A 143 10.74 18.89 -6.67
C ILE A 143 11.24 17.48 -7.01
N ARG A 144 12.31 17.06 -6.34
CA ARG A 144 12.88 15.72 -6.41
C ARG A 144 13.76 15.66 -5.16
N THR A 145 13.25 15.23 -4.02
CA THR A 145 13.48 13.85 -3.53
C THR A 145 12.61 13.48 -2.32
N GLN A 146 11.68 14.34 -1.87
CA GLN A 146 10.95 14.16 -0.60
C GLN A 146 10.03 12.92 -0.49
N GLY A 147 9.87 12.12 -1.56
CA GLY A 147 9.20 10.81 -1.46
C GLY A 147 10.11 9.63 -1.30
N TYR A 148 11.34 9.75 -1.79
CA TYR A 148 12.33 8.71 -1.66
C TYR A 148 12.88 8.70 -0.23
N THR A 149 13.08 9.90 0.36
CA THR A 149 13.59 10.03 1.73
C THR A 149 12.63 9.46 2.78
N THR A 150 11.31 9.59 2.64
CA THR A 150 10.37 9.02 3.61
C THR A 150 10.29 7.50 3.54
N PHE A 151 10.39 6.92 2.34
CA PHE A 151 10.38 5.47 2.16
C PHE A 151 11.71 4.84 2.60
N VAL A 152 12.84 5.47 2.26
CA VAL A 152 14.17 5.04 2.72
C VAL A 152 14.31 5.24 4.23
N ASN A 153 13.80 6.32 4.82
CA ASN A 153 13.83 6.52 6.28
C ASN A 153 12.90 5.55 7.02
N HIS A 154 11.81 5.08 6.39
CA HIS A 154 10.94 4.07 6.98
C HIS A 154 11.56 2.67 6.86
N LEU A 155 12.15 2.34 5.72
CA LEU A 155 12.95 1.12 5.57
C LEU A 155 14.19 1.10 6.48
N GLN A 156 14.86 2.24 6.67
CA GLN A 156 15.98 2.37 7.60
C GLN A 156 15.51 2.12 9.03
N ARG A 157 14.37 2.67 9.46
CA ARG A 157 13.79 2.36 10.78
C ARG A 157 13.41 0.89 10.93
N LEU A 158 12.93 0.23 9.87
CA LEU A 158 12.64 -1.21 9.91
C LEU A 158 13.91 -2.06 10.00
N LEU A 159 15.02 -1.64 9.37
CA LEU A 159 16.31 -2.30 9.46
C LEU A 159 17.00 -2.05 10.81
N ASP A 160 16.87 -0.85 11.38
CA ASP A 160 17.43 -0.48 12.69
C ASP A 160 16.74 -1.25 13.84
N PHE A 161 15.51 -1.75 13.64
CA PHE A 161 14.83 -2.67 14.59
C PHE A 161 15.30 -4.14 14.47
N THR A 162 16.00 -4.51 13.40
CA THR A 162 16.53 -5.87 13.19
C THR A 162 18.02 -6.04 13.58
N GLU A 163 18.71 -4.93 13.86
CA GLU A 163 20.12 -4.91 14.27
C GLU A 163 20.45 -5.41 15.71
N PRO A 164 19.53 -5.65 16.67
CA PRO A 164 19.94 -6.27 17.93
C PRO A 164 20.01 -7.81 17.88
N LEU A 165 19.84 -8.47 16.72
CA LEU A 165 19.88 -9.94 16.62
C LEU A 165 21.07 -10.51 15.80
N LEU A 166 22.04 -9.69 15.37
CA LEU A 166 23.23 -10.17 14.63
C LEU A 166 24.56 -10.03 15.36
N THR A 167 24.58 -9.59 16.62
CA THR A 167 25.77 -9.70 17.49
C THR A 167 25.67 -10.93 18.39
N ILE A 168 25.61 -12.13 17.79
CA ILE A 168 26.05 -13.33 18.51
C ILE A 168 27.57 -13.35 18.38
N ASP A 169 28.24 -12.99 19.46
CA ASP A 169 29.69 -13.05 19.60
C ASP A 169 30.15 -14.50 19.36
N LEU A 170 30.80 -14.76 18.22
CA LEU A 170 31.45 -16.05 17.91
C LEU A 170 32.88 -16.14 18.48
N THR A 171 33.19 -15.38 19.53
CA THR A 171 34.46 -15.49 20.25
C THR A 171 34.24 -15.72 21.74
N SER A 172 33.73 -16.90 22.10
CA SER A 172 34.15 -17.55 23.34
C SER A 172 34.12 -19.06 23.12
N THR A 173 35.29 -19.59 22.80
CA THR A 173 35.77 -20.87 23.33
C THR A 173 35.56 -20.97 24.83
#